data_AF-A0A162CZ69-F1
#
_entry.id   AF-A0A162CZ69-F1
#
_cell.length_a   1.000
_cell.length_b   1.000
_cell.length_c   1.000
_cell.angle_alpha   90.00
_cell.angle_beta   90.00
_cell.angle_gamma   90.00
#
_symmetry.space_group_name_H-M   'P 1'
#
loop_
_entity.id
_entity.type
_entity.pdbx_description
1 polymer ?
#
loop_
_entity_poly.entity_id
_entity_poly.type
_entity_poly.pdbx_seq_one_letter_code
_entity_poly.pdbx_strand_id
1 'polypeptide(L)'
;MADENVVDPPALFGMQTNAKRRHTNLLRQARELININATREEFEAFMPTLELAHSNLVHIHERYVAAAQLDDGELHAAAAYLESINNLQAACAQAVAAALRRTAPRRAWNISNTVVRELSQNV
;
A
#
# COMPACT_ATOMS: atom_id res chain seq x y z
N MET A 1 15.32 -6.57 -36.37
CA MET A 1 14.73 -6.62 -35.02
C MET A 1 15.47 -5.53 -34.25
N ALA A 2 14.96 -4.30 -34.32
CA ALA A 2 15.65 -3.14 -33.76
C ALA A 2 15.51 -3.14 -32.24
N ASP A 3 16.61 -2.77 -31.59
CA ASP A 3 16.85 -2.69 -30.16
C ASP A 3 15.91 -1.70 -29.47
N GLU A 4 14.75 -2.18 -29.01
CA GLU A 4 13.70 -1.35 -28.44
C GLU A 4 13.80 -1.38 -26.91
N ASN A 5 14.54 -0.42 -26.34
CA ASN A 5 14.64 -0.03 -24.91
C ASN A 5 15.99 -0.24 -24.18
N VAL A 6 17.14 -0.10 -24.82
CA VAL A 6 18.38 0.19 -24.08
C VAL A 6 18.32 1.63 -23.58
N VAL A 7 17.67 1.83 -22.44
CA VAL A 7 17.74 3.08 -21.68
C VAL A 7 19.02 3.04 -20.87
N ASP A 8 19.86 4.05 -21.06
CA ASP A 8 21.15 4.21 -20.39
C ASP A 8 21.01 4.14 -18.85
N PRO A 9 21.87 3.41 -18.10
CA PRO A 9 21.74 3.25 -16.65
C PRO A 9 21.61 4.55 -15.84
N PRO A 10 22.30 5.66 -16.17
CA PRO A 10 22.07 6.97 -15.54
C PRO A 10 20.64 7.49 -15.72
N ALA A 11 20.03 7.29 -16.89
CA ALA A 11 18.64 7.68 -17.13
C ALA A 11 17.68 6.81 -16.30
N LEU A 12 17.93 5.49 -16.23
CA LEU A 12 17.18 4.59 -15.36
C LEU A 12 17.30 4.96 -13.88
N PHE A 13 18.48 5.35 -13.42
CA PHE A 13 18.69 5.83 -12.05
C PHE A 13 17.89 7.11 -11.75
N GLY A 14 17.87 8.06 -12.70
CA GLY A 14 17.04 9.27 -12.59
C GLY A 14 15.54 8.94 -12.53
N MET A 15 15.07 8.02 -13.39
CA MET A 15 13.69 7.54 -13.37
C MET A 15 13.35 6.84 -12.06
N GLN A 16 14.25 5.98 -11.54
CA GLN A 16 14.08 5.26 -10.29
C GLN A 16 13.95 6.23 -9.11
N THR A 17 14.79 7.27 -9.06
CA THR A 17 14.74 8.31 -8.03
C THR A 17 13.40 9.04 -8.03
N ASN A 18 12.89 9.39 -9.21
CA ASN A 18 11.59 10.06 -9.35
C ASN A 18 10.43 9.13 -8.99
N ALA A 19 10.47 7.87 -9.42
CA ALA A 19 9.47 6.86 -9.08
C ALA A 19 9.44 6.60 -7.56
N LYS A 20 10.60 6.49 -6.91
CA LYS A 20 10.74 6.34 -5.46
C LYS A 20 10.13 7.51 -4.72
N ARG A 21 10.43 8.75 -5.16
CA ARG A 21 9.86 9.97 -4.55
C ARG A 21 8.34 9.98 -4.67
N ARG A 22 7.79 9.62 -5.84
CA ARG A 22 6.34 9.53 -6.05
C ARG A 22 5.70 8.48 -5.13
N HIS A 23 6.24 7.26 -5.09
CA HIS A 23 5.74 6.19 -4.22
C HIS A 23 5.76 6.61 -2.75
N THR A 24 6.87 7.17 -2.28
CA THR A 24 7.01 7.64 -0.89
C THR A 24 6.00 8.74 -0.54
N ASN A 25 5.76 9.69 -1.46
CA ASN A 25 4.76 10.73 -1.27
C ASN A 25 3.34 10.13 -1.17
N LEU A 26 3.02 9.12 -1.97
CA LEU A 26 1.73 8.43 -1.90
C LEU A 26 1.59 7.65 -0.59
N LEU A 27 2.64 6.95 -0.11
CA LEU A 27 2.61 6.32 1.21
C LEU A 27 2.31 7.34 2.33
N ARG A 28 2.88 8.54 2.25
CA ARG A 28 2.57 9.63 3.18
C ARG A 28 1.12 10.10 3.06
N GLN A 29 0.61 10.27 1.85
CA GLN A 29 -0.80 10.62 1.62
C GLN A 29 -1.76 9.55 2.15
N ALA A 30 -1.44 8.27 1.97
CA ALA A 30 -2.23 7.17 2.53
C ALA A 30 -2.33 7.30 4.06
N ARG A 31 -1.22 7.61 4.73
CA ARG A 31 -1.19 7.87 6.18
C ARG A 31 -2.03 9.09 6.56
N GLU A 32 -1.99 10.16 5.77
CA GLU A 32 -2.82 11.35 5.98
C GLU A 32 -4.31 11.01 5.87
N LEU A 33 -4.73 10.25 4.84
CA LEU A 33 -6.10 9.74 4.68
C LEU A 33 -6.55 8.89 5.87
N ILE A 34 -5.69 8.02 6.39
CA ILE A 34 -5.96 7.23 7.60
C ILE A 34 -6.17 8.15 8.81
N ASN A 35 -5.34 9.18 8.98
CA ASN A 35 -5.41 10.08 10.14
C ASN A 35 -6.68 10.94 10.13
N ILE A 36 -7.17 11.35 8.96
CA ILE A 36 -8.40 12.13 8.85
C ILE A 36 -9.68 11.27 8.82
N ASN A 37 -9.55 9.95 8.94
CA ASN A 37 -10.64 8.97 8.78
C ASN A 37 -11.37 9.14 7.43
N ALA A 38 -10.60 9.19 6.34
CA ALA A 38 -11.13 9.27 4.99
C ALA A 38 -12.18 8.18 4.71
N THR A 39 -13.12 8.47 3.81
CA THR A 39 -14.21 7.57 3.46
C THR A 39 -13.69 6.37 2.67
N ARG A 40 -14.55 5.36 2.52
CA ARG A 40 -14.26 4.19 1.69
C ARG A 40 -13.98 4.61 0.25
N GLU A 41 -14.81 5.49 -0.30
CA GLU A 41 -14.70 5.99 -1.67
C GLU A 41 -13.37 6.72 -1.89
N GLU A 42 -12.91 7.50 -0.91
CA GLU A 42 -11.61 8.18 -0.98
C GLU A 42 -10.44 7.18 -1.03
N PHE A 43 -10.49 6.10 -0.24
CA PHE A 43 -9.49 5.05 -0.32
C PHE A 43 -9.58 4.24 -1.63
N GLU A 44 -10.78 3.92 -2.11
CA GLU A 44 -10.98 3.19 -3.37
C GLU A 44 -10.48 3.98 -4.58
N ALA A 45 -10.64 5.31 -4.59
CA ALA A 45 -10.08 6.18 -5.61
C ALA A 45 -8.55 6.32 -5.50
N PHE A 46 -8.01 6.30 -4.28
CA PHE A 46 -6.59 6.51 -4.01
C PHE A 46 -5.74 5.26 -4.28
N MET A 47 -6.19 4.08 -3.86
CA MET A 47 -5.40 2.84 -3.85
C MET A 47 -4.83 2.44 -5.23
N PRO A 48 -5.58 2.52 -6.35
CA PRO A 48 -5.03 2.22 -7.67
C PRO A 48 -3.83 3.10 -8.05
N THR A 49 -3.83 4.37 -7.60
CA THR A 49 -2.72 5.30 -7.86
C THR A 49 -1.46 4.89 -7.08
N LEU A 50 -1.62 4.43 -5.84
CA LEU A 50 -0.52 3.91 -5.02
C LEU A 50 0.06 2.62 -5.61
N GLU A 51 -0.81 1.68 -6.00
CA GLU A 51 -0.41 0.41 -6.62
C GLU A 51 0.34 0.63 -7.94
N LEU A 52 -0.16 1.50 -8.81
CA LEU A 52 0.51 1.84 -10.06
C LEU A 52 1.89 2.47 -9.82
N ALA A 53 2.00 3.37 -8.83
CA ALA A 53 3.28 3.98 -8.49
C ALA A 53 4.30 2.96 -7.95
N HIS A 54 3.85 1.99 -7.17
CA HIS A 54 4.67 0.89 -6.69
C HIS A 54 5.14 -0.01 -7.86
N SER A 55 4.22 -0.48 -8.70
CA SER A 55 4.55 -1.32 -9.85
C SER A 55 5.54 -0.64 -10.81
N ASN A 56 5.36 0.67 -11.06
CA ASN A 56 6.29 1.43 -11.88
C ASN A 56 7.69 1.53 -11.23
N LEU A 57 7.76 1.74 -9.92
CA LEU A 57 9.04 1.77 -9.20
C LEU A 57 9.77 0.43 -9.28
N VAL A 58 9.06 -0.68 -9.04
CA VAL A 58 9.62 -2.04 -9.14
C VAL A 58 10.14 -2.28 -10.56
N HIS A 59 9.32 -2.01 -11.57
CA HIS A 59 9.69 -2.21 -12.97
C HIS A 59 10.94 -1.41 -13.38
N ILE A 60 11.02 -0.13 -13.01
CA ILE A 60 12.20 0.70 -13.30
C ILE A 60 13.43 0.19 -12.53
N HIS A 61 13.26 -0.26 -11.28
CA HIS A 61 14.35 -0.81 -10.49
C HIS A 61 14.92 -2.09 -11.11
N GLU A 62 14.08 -3.03 -11.53
CA GLU A 62 14.51 -4.26 -12.21
C GLU A 62 15.26 -3.96 -13.50
N ARG A 63 14.78 -3.00 -14.30
CA ARG A 63 15.47 -2.54 -15.51
C ARG A 63 16.84 -1.93 -15.21
N TYR A 64 16.93 -1.12 -14.15
CA TYR A 64 18.20 -0.54 -13.71
C TYR A 64 19.20 -1.64 -13.32
N VAL A 65 18.79 -2.60 -12.50
CA VAL A 65 19.64 -3.72 -12.06
C VAL A 65 20.15 -4.53 -13.26
N ALA A 66 19.28 -4.79 -14.24
CA ALA A 66 19.65 -5.51 -15.46
C ALA A 66 20.66 -4.75 -16.34
N ALA A 67 20.64 -3.41 -16.30
CA ALA A 67 21.46 -2.57 -17.19
C ALA A 67 22.77 -2.07 -16.56
N ALA A 68 22.84 -1.95 -15.23
CA ALA A 68 23.90 -1.21 -14.54
C ALA A 68 25.22 -1.96 -14.32
N GLN A 69 25.35 -3.22 -14.76
CA GLN A 69 26.55 -4.06 -14.54
C GLN A 69 27.03 -4.06 -13.08
N LEU A 70 26.09 -4.29 -12.16
CA LEU A 70 26.33 -4.23 -10.71
C LEU A 70 27.25 -5.35 -10.24
N ASP A 71 28.11 -5.05 -9.26
CA ASP A 71 28.87 -6.07 -8.54
C ASP A 71 28.00 -6.86 -7.53
N ASP A 72 28.55 -7.93 -6.95
CA ASP A 72 27.80 -8.80 -6.02
C ASP A 72 27.24 -8.06 -4.80
N GLY A 73 27.98 -7.05 -4.29
CA GLY A 73 27.55 -6.23 -3.17
C GLY A 73 26.41 -5.30 -3.57
N GLU A 74 26.50 -4.69 -4.76
CA GLU A 74 25.47 -3.85 -5.34
C GLU A 74 24.20 -4.64 -5.70
N LEU A 75 24.33 -5.86 -6.22
CA LEU A 75 23.22 -6.77 -6.47
C LEU A 75 22.49 -7.15 -5.17
N HIS A 76 23.24 -7.44 -4.10
CA HIS A 76 22.67 -7.71 -2.79
C HIS A 76 21.92 -6.48 -2.23
N ALA A 77 22.50 -5.29 -2.36
CA ALA A 77 21.86 -4.05 -1.94
C ALA A 77 20.58 -3.75 -2.75
N ALA A 78 20.60 -4.02 -4.06
CA ALA A 78 19.42 -3.89 -4.91
C ALA A 78 18.29 -4.83 -4.49
N ALA A 79 18.60 -6.10 -4.21
CA ALA A 79 17.63 -7.07 -3.72
C ALA A 79 17.03 -6.65 -2.37
N ALA A 80 17.86 -6.19 -1.42
CA ALA A 80 17.41 -5.69 -0.13
C ALA A 80 16.53 -4.44 -0.27
N TYR A 81 16.84 -3.56 -1.23
CA TYR A 81 16.00 -2.41 -1.54
C TYR A 81 14.62 -2.84 -2.08
N LEU A 82 14.56 -3.80 -3.00
CA LEU A 82 13.31 -4.34 -3.54
C LEU A 82 12.44 -4.96 -2.44
N GLU A 83 13.05 -5.73 -1.54
CA GLU A 83 12.35 -6.29 -0.38
C GLU A 83 11.76 -5.18 0.52
N SER A 84 12.56 -4.14 0.82
CA SER A 84 12.13 -3.01 1.64
C SER A 84 10.93 -2.27 1.04
N ILE A 85 10.93 -1.98 -0.26
CA ILE A 85 9.79 -1.29 -0.91
C ILE A 85 8.53 -2.15 -0.93
N ASN A 86 8.67 -3.47 -1.10
CA ASN A 86 7.55 -4.40 -1.06
C ASN A 86 6.94 -4.48 0.33
N ASN A 87 7.79 -4.52 1.37
CA ASN A 87 7.35 -4.51 2.76
C ASN A 87 6.61 -3.21 3.12
N LEU A 88 7.11 -2.05 2.68
CA LEU A 88 6.44 -0.76 2.89
C LEU A 88 5.06 -0.71 2.21
N GLN A 89 4.97 -1.19 0.97
CA GLN A 89 3.70 -1.27 0.24
C GLN A 89 2.70 -2.18 0.97
N ALA A 90 3.13 -3.38 1.38
CA ALA A 90 2.28 -4.33 2.09
C ALA A 90 1.79 -3.78 3.44
N ALA A 91 2.68 -3.16 4.22
CA ALA A 91 2.33 -2.53 5.50
C ALA A 91 1.31 -1.41 5.31
N CYS A 92 1.46 -0.57 4.28
CA CYS A 92 0.51 0.48 3.94
C CYS A 92 -0.87 -0.09 3.56
N ALA A 93 -0.91 -1.11 2.70
CA ALA A 93 -2.16 -1.76 2.30
C ALA A 93 -2.89 -2.39 3.51
N GLN A 94 -2.15 -3.02 4.42
CA GLN A 94 -2.71 -3.55 5.68
C GLN A 94 -3.27 -2.45 6.57
N ALA A 95 -2.59 -1.30 6.68
CA ALA A 95 -3.05 -0.17 7.46
C ALA A 95 -4.35 0.44 6.88
N VAL A 96 -4.44 0.58 5.56
CA VAL A 96 -5.68 1.03 4.88
C VAL A 96 -6.81 0.03 5.09
N ALA A 97 -6.56 -1.27 4.93
CA ALA A 97 -7.56 -2.31 5.17
C ALA A 97 -8.06 -2.29 6.63
N ALA A 98 -7.17 -2.05 7.60
CA ALA A 98 -7.54 -1.87 9.00
C ALA A 98 -8.37 -0.61 9.24
N ALA A 99 -8.06 0.50 8.58
CA ALA A 99 -8.84 1.74 8.65
C ALA A 99 -10.28 1.53 8.12
N LEU A 100 -10.42 0.89 6.95
CA LEU A 100 -11.72 0.57 6.35
C LEU A 100 -12.58 -0.38 7.22
N ARG A 101 -11.95 -1.27 7.99
CA ARG A 101 -12.65 -2.13 8.96
C ARG A 101 -13.17 -1.35 10.16
N ARG A 102 -12.52 -0.26 10.56
CA ARG A 102 -12.97 0.60 11.68
C ARG A 102 -14.18 1.46 11.30
N THR A 103 -14.24 1.91 10.05
CA THR A 103 -15.34 2.73 9.53
C THR A 103 -16.55 1.91 9.09
N ALA A 104 -16.40 0.59 8.92
CA ALA A 104 -17.55 -0.29 8.74
C ALA A 104 -18.45 -0.23 9.99
N PRO A 105 -19.79 -0.13 9.85
CA PRO A 105 -20.68 -0.06 10.98
C PRO A 105 -20.44 -1.26 11.88
N ARG A 106 -20.02 -1.01 13.13
CA ARG A 106 -19.94 -2.05 14.15
C ARG A 106 -21.33 -2.66 14.17
N ARG A 107 -21.46 -3.96 13.86
CA ARG A 107 -22.67 -4.71 14.19
C ARG A 107 -22.95 -4.41 15.65
N ALA A 108 -23.96 -3.57 15.91
CA ALA A 108 -24.35 -3.25 17.25
C ALA A 108 -24.59 -4.60 17.94
N TRP A 109 -23.95 -4.80 19.08
CA TRP A 109 -24.36 -5.87 19.99
C TRP A 109 -25.78 -5.49 20.40
N ASN A 110 -26.78 -6.02 19.69
CA ASN A 110 -28.17 -5.92 20.09
C ASN A 110 -28.29 -6.74 21.37
N ILE A 111 -28.00 -6.09 22.51
CA ILE A 111 -28.46 -6.57 23.80
C ILE A 111 -29.96 -6.31 23.79
N SER A 112 -30.72 -7.25 23.23
CA SER A 112 -32.14 -7.34 23.50
C SER A 112 -32.27 -7.59 24.99
N ASN A 113 -32.63 -6.54 25.73
CA ASN A 113 -32.98 -6.67 27.13
C ASN A 113 -34.36 -7.33 27.20
N THR A 114 -34.42 -8.63 26.95
CA THR A 114 -35.63 -9.43 27.16
C THR A 114 -35.78 -9.59 28.67
N VAL A 115 -36.40 -8.59 29.30
CA VAL A 115 -37.00 -8.77 30.62
C VAL A 115 -38.14 -9.76 30.43
N VAL A 116 -37.86 -11.04 30.69
CA VAL A 116 -38.88 -12.06 30.88
C VAL A 116 -39.57 -11.72 32.19
N ARG A 117 -40.70 -11.00 32.12
CA ARG A 117 -41.66 -10.94 33.22
C ARG A 117 -42.38 -12.29 33.24
N GLU A 118 -41.85 -13.22 34.02
CA GLU A 118 -42.62 -14.39 34.42
C GLU A 118 -43.74 -13.95 35.37
N LEU A 119 -44.94 -14.44 35.07
CA LEU A 119 -46.17 -14.27 35.81
C LEU A 119 -46.04 -14.87 37.21
N SER A 120 -46.58 -14.18 38.20
CA SER A 120 -47.08 -14.82 39.41
C SER A 120 -48.50 -14.33 39.65
N GLN A 121 -49.45 -15.03 39.03
CA GLN A 121 -50.80 -15.12 39.55
C GLN A 121 -50.71 -15.94 40.85
N ASN A 122 -51.14 -15.36 41.97
CA ASN A 122 -51.51 -16.14 43.15
C ASN A 122 -52.96 -15.80 43.50
N VAL A 123 -53.74 -16.87 43.61
CA VAL A 123 -55.13 -16.97 44.06
C VAL A 123 -55.25 -16.56 45.52
#